data_AF-A0A5K1DG52-F1
#
_entry.id   AF-A0A5K1DG52-F1
#
_cell.length_a   1.000
_cell.length_b   1.000
_cell.length_c   1.000
_cell.angle_alpha   90.00
_cell.angle_beta   90.00
_cell.angle_gamma   90.00
#
_symmetry.space_group_name_H-M   'P 1'
#
loop_
_entity.id
_entity.type
_entity.pdbx_description
1 polymer ?
#
loop_
_entity_poly.entity_id
_entity_poly.type
_entity_poly.pdbx_seq_one_letter_code
_entity_poly.pdbx_strand_id
1 'polypeptide(L)'
;RFLPSEYGVDPDFMEHSIAPGSVLFEQKRKVRRAIEESGIPHTYVIAHCFAGYFLSGLASFGRFWPPAAKVQIYGDGNHKGKRRPLLEETPESRKLAQG
;
A
#
# COMPACT_ATOMS: atom_id res chain seq x y z
N ARG A 1 15.11 -12.62 8.52
CA ARG A 1 13.79 -11.96 8.40
C ARG A 1 13.46 -11.79 6.93
N PHE A 2 12.33 -12.30 6.47
CA PHE A 2 11.90 -12.30 5.06
C PHE A 2 11.11 -11.03 4.71
N LEU A 3 11.33 -10.48 3.51
CA LEU A 3 10.65 -9.30 2.97
C LEU A 3 10.00 -9.67 1.64
N PRO A 4 8.72 -10.10 1.63
CA PRO A 4 8.02 -10.37 0.38
C PRO A 4 7.82 -9.09 -0.42
N SER A 5 7.62 -9.24 -1.74
CA SER A 5 7.40 -8.13 -2.67
C SER A 5 6.02 -7.48 -2.44
N GLU A 6 5.91 -6.64 -1.41
CA GLU A 6 4.71 -5.91 -1.05
C GLU A 6 4.70 -4.50 -1.65
N TYR A 7 5.61 -3.64 -1.21
CA TYR A 7 6.04 -2.33 -1.75
C TYR A 7 4.97 -1.44 -2.44
N GLY A 8 3.71 -1.58 -2.07
CA GLY A 8 2.60 -0.86 -2.67
C GLY A 8 1.55 -0.54 -1.62
N VAL A 9 0.28 -0.63 -2.00
CA VAL A 9 -0.85 -0.54 -1.07
C VAL A 9 -1.07 -1.88 -0.37
N ASP A 10 -1.64 -1.82 0.83
CA ASP A 10 -1.89 -3.02 1.62
C ASP A 10 -3.00 -3.89 1.00
N PRO A 11 -2.70 -5.10 0.47
CA PRO A 11 -3.68 -5.99 -0.13
C PRO A 11 -4.82 -6.35 0.83
N ASP A 12 -4.59 -6.44 2.14
CA ASP A 12 -5.66 -6.76 3.10
C ASP A 12 -6.69 -5.61 3.26
N PHE A 13 -6.33 -4.38 2.89
CA PHE A 13 -7.24 -3.22 2.88
C PHE A 13 -7.88 -2.95 1.51
N MET A 14 -7.58 -3.77 0.51
CA MET A 14 -8.00 -3.60 -0.88
C MET A 14 -9.03 -4.65 -1.31
N GLU A 15 -9.88 -5.10 -0.38
CA GLU A 15 -10.94 -6.08 -0.66
C GLU A 15 -11.97 -5.57 -1.69
N HIS A 16 -12.30 -4.28 -1.66
CA HIS A 16 -13.22 -3.64 -2.63
C HIS A 16 -12.57 -3.25 -3.96
N SER A 17 -11.36 -3.73 -4.23
CA SER A 17 -10.70 -3.47 -5.52
C SER A 17 -11.43 -4.18 -6.66
N ILE A 18 -11.39 -3.58 -7.85
CA ILE A 18 -12.00 -4.15 -9.06
C ILE A 18 -10.95 -4.82 -9.94
N ALA A 19 -11.38 -5.72 -10.82
CA ALA A 19 -10.52 -6.32 -11.83
C ALA A 19 -10.01 -5.24 -12.81
N PRO A 20 -8.76 -5.33 -13.31
CA PRO A 20 -7.81 -6.43 -13.11
C PRO A 20 -6.99 -6.33 -11.81
N GLY A 21 -7.03 -5.20 -11.09
CA GLY A 21 -6.18 -4.95 -9.92
C GLY A 21 -6.45 -5.89 -8.73
N SER A 22 -7.71 -6.31 -8.54
CA SER A 22 -8.11 -7.23 -7.47
C SER A 22 -7.39 -8.58 -7.51
N VAL A 23 -7.11 -9.09 -8.72
CA VAL A 23 -6.39 -10.35 -8.92
C VAL A 23 -5.00 -10.27 -8.30
N LEU A 24 -4.29 -9.15 -8.48
CA LEU A 24 -2.95 -8.97 -7.91
C LEU A 24 -2.97 -8.95 -6.39
N PHE A 25 -3.97 -8.30 -5.78
CA PHE A 25 -4.11 -8.28 -4.32
C PHE A 25 -4.43 -9.67 -3.76
N GLU A 26 -5.26 -10.45 -4.45
CA GLU A 26 -5.54 -11.83 -4.07
C GLU A 26 -4.28 -12.70 -4.08
N GLN A 27 -3.45 -12.58 -5.13
CA GLN A 27 -2.19 -13.32 -5.21
C GLN A 27 -1.22 -12.94 -4.08
N LYS A 28 -1.11 -11.64 -3.74
CA LYS A 28 -0.30 -11.20 -2.59
C LYS A 28 -0.83 -11.75 -1.27
N ARG A 29 -2.16 -11.76 -1.05
CA ARG A 29 -2.76 -12.36 0.16
C ARG A 29 -2.44 -13.84 0.28
N LYS A 30 -2.47 -14.62 -0.82
CA LYS A 30 -2.06 -16.03 -0.82
C LYS A 30 -0.62 -16.21 -0.36
N VAL A 31 0.30 -15.36 -0.85
CA VAL A 31 1.70 -15.37 -0.42
C VAL A 31 1.82 -15.02 1.07
N ARG A 32 1.07 -14.02 1.58
CA ARG A 32 1.05 -13.69 3.01
C ARG A 32 0.65 -14.87 3.89
N ARG A 33 -0.44 -15.54 3.55
CA ARG A 33 -0.92 -16.72 4.32
C ARG A 33 0.10 -17.85 4.31
N ALA A 34 0.71 -18.14 3.16
CA ALA A 34 1.77 -19.14 3.09
C ALA A 34 2.99 -18.79 3.97
N ILE A 35 3.39 -17.51 4.02
CA ILE A 35 4.50 -17.05 4.89
C ILE A 35 4.11 -17.20 6.36
N GLU A 36 2.90 -16.79 6.74
CA GLU A 36 2.40 -16.88 8.11
C GLU A 36 2.29 -18.33 8.58
N GLU A 37 1.72 -19.22 7.76
CA GLU A 37 1.60 -20.66 8.02
C GLU A 37 2.97 -21.33 8.18
N SER A 38 3.97 -20.89 7.41
CA SER A 38 5.34 -21.42 7.52
C SER A 38 6.10 -20.95 8.77
N GLY A 39 5.56 -19.98 9.52
CA GLY A 39 6.20 -19.42 10.71
C GLY A 39 7.48 -18.63 10.43
N ILE A 40 7.76 -18.28 9.16
CA ILE A 40 8.97 -17.52 8.81
C ILE A 40 8.86 -16.10 9.37
N PRO A 41 9.86 -15.61 10.14
CA PRO A 41 9.88 -14.23 10.60
C PRO A 41 9.93 -13.27 9.41
N HIS A 42 8.89 -12.46 9.24
CA HIS A 42 8.71 -11.61 8.05
C HIS A 42 8.32 -10.17 8.39
N THR A 43 8.35 -9.31 7.38
CA THR A 43 7.84 -7.93 7.49
C THR A 43 7.24 -7.49 6.16
N TYR A 44 5.98 -7.05 6.19
CA TYR A 44 5.30 -6.48 5.04
C TYR A 44 5.58 -4.98 4.96
N VAL A 45 6.30 -4.55 3.93
CA VAL A 45 6.62 -3.13 3.71
C VAL A 45 5.54 -2.50 2.83
N ILE A 46 4.69 -1.66 3.43
CA ILE A 46 3.64 -0.91 2.72
C ILE A 46 4.20 0.47 2.34
N ALA A 47 4.65 0.60 1.08
CA ALA A 47 5.33 1.80 0.59
C ALA A 47 4.41 2.78 -0.18
N HIS A 48 3.14 2.43 -0.38
CA HIS A 48 2.17 3.21 -1.13
C HIS A 48 2.64 3.53 -2.57
N CYS A 49 2.29 4.72 -3.07
CA CYS A 49 2.53 5.14 -4.43
C CYS A 49 3.95 5.72 -4.56
N PHE A 50 4.81 5.07 -5.36
CA PHE A 50 6.16 5.58 -5.62
C PHE A 50 6.13 6.94 -6.31
N ALA A 51 6.89 7.90 -5.79
CA ALA A 51 6.98 9.24 -6.33
C ALA A 51 7.39 9.25 -7.82
N GLY A 52 8.36 8.41 -8.21
CA GLY A 52 8.81 8.30 -9.59
C GLY A 52 7.77 7.78 -10.58
N TYR A 53 6.73 7.07 -10.11
CA TYR A 53 5.65 6.55 -10.96
C TYR A 53 4.39 7.43 -10.88
N PHE A 54 3.98 7.82 -9.68
CA PHE A 54 2.72 8.53 -9.47
C PHE A 54 2.89 10.05 -9.40
N LEU A 55 3.89 10.56 -8.70
CA LEU A 55 4.07 12.01 -8.56
C LEU A 55 4.66 12.62 -9.84
N SER A 56 5.60 11.92 -10.49
CA SER A 56 6.30 12.40 -11.69
C SER A 56 5.34 12.77 -12.82
N GLY A 57 4.34 11.93 -13.11
CA GLY A 57 3.31 12.17 -14.13
C GLY A 57 1.99 12.75 -13.59
N LEU A 58 1.92 13.14 -12.31
CA LEU A 58 0.67 13.49 -11.62
C LEU A 58 -0.42 12.40 -11.80
N ALA A 59 -0.02 11.13 -11.67
CA ALA A 59 -0.81 9.93 -11.89
C ALA A 59 -1.43 9.82 -13.31
N SER A 60 -0.97 10.61 -14.28
CA SER A 60 -1.41 10.52 -15.66
C SER A 60 -0.88 9.23 -16.30
N PHE A 61 -1.77 8.44 -16.88
CA PHE A 61 -1.41 7.19 -17.52
C PHE A 61 -0.34 7.39 -18.62
N GLY A 62 0.72 6.57 -18.56
CA GLY A 62 1.79 6.57 -19.56
C GLY A 62 2.73 7.77 -19.54
N ARG A 63 2.72 8.60 -18.49
CA ARG A 63 3.65 9.74 -18.36
C ARG A 63 4.46 9.67 -17.08
N PHE A 64 5.73 10.05 -17.20
CA PHE A 64 6.68 10.16 -16.08
C PHE A 64 7.23 11.59 -15.92
N TRP A 65 6.51 12.57 -16.47
CA TRP A 65 6.79 14.00 -16.31
C TRP A 65 5.47 14.76 -16.18
N PRO A 66 5.45 15.91 -15.47
CA PRO A 66 4.21 16.59 -15.18
C PRO A 66 3.61 17.17 -16.47
N PRO A 67 2.30 16.99 -16.73
CA PRO A 67 1.64 17.57 -17.89
C PRO A 67 1.53 19.09 -17.75
N ALA A 68 1.92 19.84 -18.78
CA ALA A 68 1.96 21.30 -18.74
C ALA A 68 0.60 21.98 -19.01
N ALA A 69 -0.31 21.32 -19.73
CA ALA A 69 -1.55 21.95 -20.22
C ALA A 69 -2.84 21.36 -19.63
N LYS A 70 -2.91 20.03 -19.50
CA LYS A 70 -4.11 19.32 -19.05
C LYS A 70 -3.72 18.15 -18.17
N VAL A 71 -4.36 18.05 -17.01
CA VAL A 71 -4.23 16.92 -16.09
C VAL A 71 -5.54 16.12 -16.05
N GLN A 72 -5.44 14.81 -15.88
CA GLN A 72 -6.59 13.94 -15.66
C GLN A 72 -6.76 13.72 -14.17
N ILE A 73 -7.94 14.03 -13.63
CA ILE A 73 -8.31 13.72 -12.25
C ILE A 73 -9.20 12.48 -12.29
N TYR A 74 -8.90 11.50 -11.43
CA TYR A 74 -9.73 10.31 -11.26
C TYR A 74 -10.76 10.56 -10.15
N GLY A 75 -12.04 10.37 -10.47
CA GLY A 75 -13.14 10.69 -9.56
C GLY A 75 -13.24 12.20 -9.29
N ASP A 76 -13.38 12.57 -8.02
CA ASP A 76 -13.51 13.97 -7.58
C ASP A 76 -12.18 14.61 -7.13
N GLY A 77 -11.09 13.83 -7.03
CA GLY A 77 -9.78 14.31 -6.59
C GLY A 77 -9.63 14.55 -5.08
N ASN A 78 -10.63 14.22 -4.25
CA ASN A 78 -10.58 14.48 -2.80
C ASN A 78 -10.06 13.29 -1.98
N HIS A 79 -9.87 12.14 -2.62
CA HIS A 79 -9.44 10.92 -1.97
C HIS A 79 -7.95 10.98 -1.57
N LYS A 80 -7.68 10.72 -0.28
CA LYS A 80 -6.32 10.61 0.25
C LYS A 80 -5.89 9.15 0.33
N GLY A 81 -4.56 8.92 0.34
CA GLY A 81 -4.01 7.60 0.63
C GLY A 81 -4.47 7.10 2.00
N LYS A 82 -4.98 5.86 2.05
CA LYS A 82 -5.39 5.23 3.31
C LYS A 82 -4.14 4.93 4.14
N ARG A 83 -4.09 5.39 5.39
CA ARG A 83 -3.12 4.91 6.37
C ARG A 83 -3.68 3.67 7.04
N ARG A 84 -2.87 2.63 7.21
CA ARG A 84 -3.20 1.57 8.16
C ARG A 84 -3.30 2.25 9.54
N PRO A 85 -4.41 2.12 10.30
CA PRO A 85 -4.40 2.53 11.69
C PRO A 85 -3.26 1.77 12.36
N LEU A 86 -2.38 2.49 13.08
CA LEU A 86 -1.50 1.80 14.02
C LEU A 86 -2.43 0.99 14.92
N LEU A 87 -2.09 -0.28 15.18
CA LEU A 87 -2.77 -1.10 16.21
C LEU A 87 -3.05 -0.16 17.38
N GLU A 88 -4.31 -0.05 17.80
CA GLU A 88 -4.74 0.91 18.82
C GLU A 88 -3.66 1.04 19.88
N GLU A 89 -3.08 2.23 20.02
CA GLU A 89 -2.07 2.48 21.05
C GLU A 89 -2.76 2.31 22.40
N THR A 90 -2.76 1.08 22.91
CA THR A 90 -3.19 0.82 24.27
C THR A 90 -2.25 1.61 25.19
N PRO A 91 -2.74 2.20 26.30
CA PRO A 91 -1.92 2.98 27.23
C PRO A 91 -0.65 2.23 27.70
N GLU A 92 -0.70 0.90 27.71
CA GLU A 92 0.41 -0.03 27.98
C GLU A 92 1.56 0.10 26.97
N SER A 93 1.26 0.24 25.67
CA SER A 93 2.26 0.33 24.60
C SER A 93 3.13 1.60 24.68
N ARG A 94 2.60 2.69 25.24
CA ARG A 94 3.35 3.94 25.46
C ARG A 94 4.36 3.85 26.61
N LYS A 95 4.10 3.01 27.62
CA LYS A 95 5.01 2.84 28.76
C LYS A 95 6.26 2.04 28.37
N LEU A 96 6.15 1.10 27.44
CA LEU A 96 7.30 0.32 26.97
C LEU A 96 8.27 1.09 26.08
N ALA A 97 7.85 2.22 25.49
CA ALA A 97 8.68 3.04 24.62
C ALA A 97 9.51 4.11 25.37
N GLN A 98 9.32 4.24 26.69
CA GLN A 98 10.00 5.22 27.54
C GLN A 98 10.95 4.57 28.57
N GLY A 99 11.26 3.28 28.41
CA GLY A 99 12.22 2.53 29.23
C GLY A 99 13.51 2.23 28.47
#